data_AF-A0A8T6VWA5-F1
#
_entry.id   AF-A0A8T6VWA5-F1
#
_cell.length_a   1.000
_cell.length_b   1.000
_cell.length_c   1.000
_cell.angle_alpha   90.00
_cell.angle_beta   90.00
_cell.angle_gamma   90.00
#
_symmetry.space_group_name_H-M   'P 1'
#
loop_
_entity.id
_entity.type
_entity.pdbx_description
1 polymer ?
#
loop_
_entity_poly.entity_id
_entity_poly.type
_entity_poly.pdbx_seq_one_letter_code
_entity_poly.pdbx_strand_id
1 'polypeptide(L)'
;SEHPVDLSSTCIVMAESEVISLIAQRRPIEDIAAGVHMSVAERVGNMVKQIGVEEVVFFDGGPAKNVGVKAALQGFLGVELYVPKNPQVSAAIGAALVARDIVREGRLPDGRALEGKEAASPADEYEGPEGPAAGGGA
;
A
#
# COMPACT_ATOMS: atom_id res chain seq x y z
N SER A 1 14.26 17.38 5.13
CA SER A 1 14.21 18.76 5.63
C SER A 1 14.38 18.71 7.15
N GLU A 2 15.04 19.71 7.73
CA GLU A 2 15.15 19.90 9.18
C GLU A 2 14.00 20.78 9.75
N HIS A 3 13.16 21.34 8.87
CA HIS A 3 12.06 22.26 9.22
C HIS A 3 10.76 21.94 8.45
N PRO A 4 10.20 20.72 8.59
CA PRO A 4 8.94 20.37 7.93
C PRO A 4 7.82 21.36 8.30
N VAL A 5 6.99 21.71 7.31
CA VAL A 5 5.78 22.52 7.59
C VAL A 5 4.77 21.68 8.37
N ASP A 6 4.06 22.33 9.29
CA ASP A 6 2.90 21.72 9.94
C ASP A 6 1.67 21.91 9.03
N LEU A 7 0.96 20.81 8.75
CA LEU A 7 -0.26 20.82 7.95
C LEU A 7 -1.45 20.58 8.88
N SER A 8 -2.32 21.58 8.96
CA SER A 8 -3.50 21.54 9.84
C SER A 8 -4.59 20.58 9.37
N SER A 9 -4.59 20.24 8.07
CA SER A 9 -5.67 19.48 7.45
C SER A 9 -5.28 18.04 7.14
N THR A 10 -6.00 17.08 7.76
CA THR A 10 -5.84 15.65 7.43
C THR A 10 -6.64 15.22 6.20
N CYS A 11 -7.49 16.10 5.67
CA CYS A 11 -8.35 15.86 4.51
C CYS A 11 -7.61 16.28 3.23
N ILE A 12 -7.49 15.38 2.24
CA ILE A 12 -6.65 15.62 1.06
C ILE A 12 -7.07 16.86 0.25
N VAL A 13 -8.37 17.10 0.10
CA VAL A 13 -8.88 18.26 -0.66
C VAL A 13 -8.58 19.59 0.04
N MET A 14 -8.50 19.59 1.37
CA MET A 14 -8.13 20.78 2.15
C MET A 14 -6.61 20.95 2.20
N ALA A 15 -5.88 19.85 2.34
CA ALA A 15 -4.42 19.83 2.33
C ALA A 15 -3.86 20.38 1.01
N GLU A 16 -4.50 20.12 -0.13
CA GLU A 16 -4.12 20.71 -1.42
C GLU A 16 -4.16 22.26 -1.37
N SER A 17 -5.25 22.84 -0.88
CA SER A 17 -5.38 24.30 -0.77
C SER A 17 -4.36 24.90 0.21
N GLU A 18 -4.07 24.19 1.31
CA GLU A 18 -3.05 24.58 2.29
C GLU A 18 -1.64 24.56 1.68
N VAL A 19 -1.32 23.51 0.91
CA VAL A 19 -0.05 23.40 0.16
C VAL A 19 0.10 24.55 -0.84
N ILE A 20 -0.95 24.88 -1.60
CA ILE A 20 -0.93 26.02 -2.53
C ILE A 20 -0.64 27.33 -1.78
N SER A 21 -1.25 27.54 -0.63
CA SER A 21 -1.00 28.70 0.23
C SER A 21 0.46 28.77 0.71
N LEU A 22 1.04 27.64 1.14
CA LEU A 22 2.43 27.57 1.59
C LEU A 22 3.43 27.85 0.45
N ILE A 23 3.11 27.39 -0.76
CA ILE A 23 3.90 27.71 -1.97
C ILE A 23 3.80 29.22 -2.27
N ALA A 24 2.61 29.81 -2.18
CA ALA A 24 2.42 31.25 -2.39
C ALA A 24 3.18 32.10 -1.36
N GLN A 25 3.32 31.59 -0.14
CA GLN A 25 4.16 32.18 0.93
C GLN A 25 5.66 31.95 0.74
N ARG A 26 6.07 31.30 -0.35
CA ARG A 26 7.47 30.97 -0.68
C ARG A 26 8.17 30.13 0.39
N ARG A 27 7.42 29.22 1.04
CA ARG A 27 8.04 28.22 1.91
C ARG A 27 8.90 27.26 1.06
N PRO A 28 10.06 26.79 1.58
CA PRO A 28 10.89 25.83 0.85
C PRO A 28 10.10 24.59 0.47
N ILE A 29 10.29 24.11 -0.76
CA ILE A 29 9.47 23.00 -1.28
C ILE A 29 9.76 21.69 -0.53
N GLU A 30 10.99 21.52 -0.07
CA GLU A 30 11.45 20.40 0.75
C GLU A 30 10.78 20.37 2.13
N ASP A 31 10.46 21.54 2.71
CA ASP A 31 9.74 21.66 3.97
C ASP A 31 8.28 21.28 3.78
N ILE A 32 7.68 21.75 2.67
CA ILE A 32 6.31 21.44 2.28
C ILE A 32 6.17 19.93 2.04
N ALA A 33 7.05 19.35 1.23
CA ALA A 33 7.02 17.92 0.92
C ALA A 33 7.20 17.05 2.19
N ALA A 34 8.11 17.45 3.08
CA ALA A 34 8.29 16.75 4.35
C ALA A 34 7.03 16.83 5.22
N GLY A 35 6.40 18.00 5.32
CA GLY A 35 5.13 18.17 6.04
C GLY A 35 4.00 17.31 5.48
N VAL A 36 3.87 17.24 4.15
CA VAL A 36 2.89 16.37 3.48
C VAL A 36 3.12 14.90 3.83
N HIS A 37 4.37 14.43 3.77
CA HIS A 37 4.69 13.04 4.14
C HIS A 37 4.38 12.76 5.61
N MET A 38 4.70 13.69 6.51
CA MET A 38 4.41 13.56 7.94
C MET A 38 2.91 13.53 8.22
N SER A 39 2.13 14.41 7.60
CA SER A 39 0.66 14.43 7.75
C SER A 39 0.02 13.09 7.34
N VAL A 40 0.49 12.49 6.24
CA VAL A 40 0.04 11.15 5.82
C VAL A 40 0.45 10.07 6.83
N ALA A 41 1.70 10.11 7.30
CA ALA A 41 2.23 9.16 8.27
C ALA A 41 1.48 9.23 9.60
N GLU A 42 1.19 10.42 10.11
CA GLU A 42 0.42 10.62 11.34
C GLU A 42 -1.00 10.09 11.20
N ARG A 43 -1.68 10.38 10.09
CA ARG A 43 -3.03 9.89 9.85
C ARG A 43 -3.09 8.37 9.86
N VAL A 44 -2.29 7.73 9.02
CA VAL A 44 -2.31 6.26 8.87
C VAL A 44 -1.75 5.61 10.12
N GLY A 45 -0.64 6.12 10.63
CA GLY A 45 0.04 5.56 11.79
C GLY A 45 -0.81 5.60 13.06
N ASN A 46 -1.61 6.65 13.27
CA ASN A 46 -2.56 6.69 14.39
C ASN A 46 -3.61 5.58 14.28
N MET A 47 -4.14 5.29 13.09
CA MET A 47 -5.09 4.18 12.89
C MET A 47 -4.44 2.83 13.17
N VAL A 48 -3.21 2.63 12.71
CA VAL A 48 -2.45 1.39 12.98
C VAL A 48 -2.19 1.24 14.49
N LYS A 49 -1.81 2.31 15.19
CA LYS A 49 -1.60 2.27 16.66
C LYS A 49 -2.86 1.86 17.43
N GLN A 50 -4.06 2.16 16.93
CA GLN A 50 -5.31 1.74 17.58
C GLN A 50 -5.54 0.23 17.54
N ILE A 51 -5.04 -0.46 16.51
CA ILE A 51 -5.18 -1.91 16.35
C ILE A 51 -3.94 -2.70 16.82
N GLY A 52 -2.86 -2.00 17.15
CA GLY A 52 -1.56 -2.59 17.50
C GLY A 52 -0.62 -2.68 16.30
N VAL A 53 0.69 -2.66 16.56
CA VAL A 53 1.75 -2.82 15.55
C VAL A 53 2.41 -4.17 15.76
N GLU A 54 2.32 -5.04 14.76
CA GLU A 54 3.03 -6.33 14.72
C GLU A 54 4.46 -6.16 14.17
N GLU A 55 5.33 -7.16 14.36
CA GLU A 55 6.75 -7.11 13.91
C GLU A 55 6.91 -6.90 12.39
N VAL A 56 5.92 -7.27 11.59
CA VAL A 56 5.95 -7.13 10.12
C VAL A 56 4.76 -6.32 9.65
N VAL A 57 5.02 -5.12 9.14
CA VAL A 57 3.98 -4.26 8.53
C VAL A 57 4.13 -4.27 7.01
N PHE A 58 3.13 -4.83 6.33
CA PHE A 58 3.06 -4.85 4.87
C PHE A 58 2.50 -3.52 4.35
N PHE A 59 3.28 -2.83 3.52
CA PHE A 59 2.90 -1.55 2.94
C PHE A 59 2.70 -1.67 1.43
N ASP A 60 1.46 -1.44 0.99
CA ASP A 60 0.99 -1.78 -0.36
C ASP A 60 0.32 -0.60 -1.07
N GLY A 61 -0.04 -0.79 -2.34
CA GLY A 61 -0.71 0.21 -3.16
C GLY A 61 0.22 1.26 -3.77
N GLY A 62 -0.37 2.33 -4.29
CA GLY A 62 0.36 3.45 -4.92
C GLY A 62 1.36 4.13 -3.97
N PRO A 63 0.97 4.53 -2.74
CA PRO A 63 1.86 5.21 -1.80
C PRO A 63 3.11 4.42 -1.43
N ALA A 64 3.09 3.09 -1.53
CA ALA A 64 4.25 2.25 -1.25
C ALA A 64 5.46 2.50 -2.16
N LYS A 65 5.26 3.13 -3.33
CA LYS A 65 6.35 3.58 -4.22
C LYS A 65 6.95 4.93 -3.82
N ASN A 66 6.28 5.69 -2.95
CA ASN A 66 6.79 6.96 -2.47
C ASN A 66 7.73 6.72 -1.28
N VAL A 67 9.03 6.88 -1.52
CA VAL A 67 10.08 6.71 -0.51
C VAL A 67 9.95 7.68 0.68
N GLY A 68 9.40 8.88 0.47
CA GLY A 68 9.17 9.86 1.52
C GLY A 68 8.03 9.48 2.45
N VAL A 69 6.91 9.01 1.92
CA VAL A 69 5.79 8.47 2.72
C VAL A 69 6.24 7.22 3.47
N LYS A 70 6.95 6.30 2.79
CA LYS A 70 7.51 5.11 3.43
C LYS A 70 8.39 5.49 4.63
N ALA A 71 9.35 6.40 4.43
CA ALA A 71 10.27 6.83 5.49
C ALA A 71 9.53 7.53 6.65
N ALA A 72 8.58 8.43 6.34
CA ALA A 72 7.80 9.12 7.37
C ALA A 72 6.95 8.13 8.19
N LEU A 73 6.29 7.17 7.54
CA LEU A 73 5.47 6.16 8.21
C LEU A 73 6.30 5.19 9.04
N GLN A 74 7.46 4.76 8.54
CA GLN A 74 8.43 3.98 9.33
C GLN A 74 8.88 4.73 10.59
N GLY A 75 9.25 6.01 10.45
CA GLY A 75 9.63 6.84 11.58
C GLY A 75 8.50 6.99 12.60
N PHE A 76 7.26 7.14 12.14
CA PHE A 76 6.09 7.31 13.01
C PHE A 76 5.70 6.02 13.77
N LEU A 77 5.81 4.86 13.09
CA LEU A 77 5.45 3.55 13.66
C LEU A 77 6.59 2.90 14.44
N GLY A 78 7.84 3.27 14.15
CA GLY A 78 9.02 2.68 14.78
C GLY A 78 9.34 1.26 14.31
N VAL A 79 8.84 0.86 13.14
CA VAL A 79 9.04 -0.47 12.54
C VAL A 79 9.41 -0.36 11.07
N GLU A 80 10.08 -1.37 10.53
CA GLU A 80 10.39 -1.46 9.10
C GLU A 80 9.14 -1.85 8.30
N LEU A 81 8.92 -1.17 7.17
CA LEU A 81 7.82 -1.48 6.25
C LEU A 81 8.30 -2.41 5.14
N TYR A 82 7.66 -3.57 5.02
CA TYR A 82 7.84 -4.46 3.88
C TYR A 82 7.02 -3.95 2.69
N VAL A 83 7.69 -3.68 1.57
CA VAL A 83 7.04 -3.28 0.31
C VAL A 83 7.21 -4.42 -0.70
N PRO A 84 6.13 -4.99 -1.24
CA PRO A 84 6.22 -6.04 -2.25
C PRO A 84 6.81 -5.50 -3.56
N LYS A 85 7.33 -6.40 -4.40
CA LYS A 85 7.93 -6.03 -5.71
C LYS A 85 6.97 -5.22 -6.59
N ASN A 86 5.68 -5.56 -6.58
CA ASN A 86 4.65 -4.92 -7.39
C ASN A 86 3.44 -4.51 -6.53
N PRO A 87 3.53 -3.43 -5.73
CA PRO A 87 2.50 -3.08 -4.75
C PRO A 87 1.18 -2.60 -5.38
N GLN A 88 1.18 -2.26 -6.66
CA GLN A 88 -0.02 -1.78 -7.35
C GLN A 88 -0.93 -2.91 -7.84
N VAL A 89 -0.46 -4.16 -7.86
CA VAL A 89 -1.23 -5.30 -8.38
C VAL A 89 -1.61 -6.33 -7.31
N SER A 90 -1.13 -6.16 -6.07
CA SER A 90 -1.43 -7.07 -4.95
C SER A 90 -2.93 -7.28 -4.75
N ALA A 91 -3.74 -6.22 -4.88
CA ALA A 91 -5.20 -6.30 -4.80
C ALA A 91 -5.82 -7.15 -5.93
N ALA A 92 -5.31 -7.01 -7.17
CA ALA A 92 -5.79 -7.81 -8.30
C ALA A 92 -5.43 -9.29 -8.14
N ILE A 93 -4.23 -9.58 -7.61
CA ILE A 93 -3.80 -10.94 -7.28
C ILE A 93 -4.74 -11.54 -6.24
N GLY A 94 -5.05 -10.80 -5.16
CA GLY A 94 -6.01 -11.22 -4.15
C GLY A 94 -7.38 -11.55 -4.73
N ALA A 95 -7.90 -10.69 -5.61
CA ALA A 95 -9.17 -10.93 -6.30
C ALA A 95 -9.16 -12.20 -7.17
N ALA A 96 -8.06 -12.46 -7.89
CA ALA A 96 -7.92 -13.67 -8.70
C ALA A 96 -7.87 -14.95 -7.85
N LEU A 97 -7.17 -14.91 -6.71
CA LEU A 97 -7.14 -16.03 -5.76
C LEU A 97 -8.53 -16.31 -5.18
N VAL A 98 -9.25 -15.26 -4.78
CA VAL A 98 -10.63 -15.39 -4.30
C VAL A 98 -11.54 -16.00 -5.37
N ALA A 99 -11.44 -15.55 -6.62
CA ALA A 99 -12.23 -16.11 -7.73
C ALA A 99 -11.91 -17.60 -7.98
N ARG A 100 -10.63 -17.98 -7.93
CA ARG A 100 -10.22 -19.39 -8.03
C ARG A 100 -10.83 -20.24 -6.92
N ASP A 101 -10.82 -19.75 -5.69
CA ASP A 101 -11.34 -20.48 -4.53
C ASP A 101 -12.87 -20.60 -4.60
N ILE A 102 -13.56 -19.54 -5.00
CA ILE A 102 -15.00 -19.53 -5.31
C ILE A 102 -15.36 -20.63 -6.31
N VAL A 103 -14.64 -20.73 -7.43
CA VAL A 103 -14.88 -21.76 -8.46
C VAL A 103 -14.63 -23.17 -7.93
N ARG A 104 -13.58 -23.36 -7.12
CA ARG A 104 -13.25 -24.67 -6.51
C ARG A 104 -14.30 -25.12 -5.49
N GLU A 105 -14.79 -24.20 -4.66
CA GLU A 105 -15.76 -24.49 -3.60
C GLU A 105 -17.22 -24.47 -4.10
N GLY A 106 -17.47 -23.88 -5.27
CA GLY A 106 -18.80 -23.73 -5.82
C GLY A 106 -19.70 -22.78 -5.01
N ARG A 107 -19.10 -21.83 -4.29
CA ARG A 107 -19.81 -20.91 -3.39
C ARG A 107 -19.15 -19.54 -3.39
N LEU A 108 -19.96 -18.49 -3.31
CA LEU A 108 -19.52 -17.11 -3.13
C LEU A 108 -19.07 -16.85 -1.67
N PRO A 109 -18.26 -15.81 -1.41
CA PRO A 109 -17.78 -15.51 -0.05
C PRO A 109 -18.90 -15.19 0.95
N ASP A 110 -20.06 -14.78 0.45
CA ASP A 110 -21.27 -14.52 1.26
C ASP A 110 -22.14 -15.76 1.49
N GLY A 111 -21.70 -16.93 1.04
CA GLY A 111 -22.36 -18.21 1.26
C GLY A 111 -23.35 -18.63 0.16
N ARG A 112 -23.65 -17.78 -0.82
CA ARG A 112 -24.55 -18.12 -1.93
C ARG A 112 -23.91 -19.15 -2.87
N ALA A 113 -24.73 -20.06 -3.41
CA ALA A 113 -24.26 -21.03 -4.41
C ALA A 113 -23.83 -20.32 -5.70
N LEU A 114 -22.80 -20.84 -6.36
CA LEU A 114 -22.40 -20.40 -7.70
C LEU A 114 -23.40 -20.92 -8.75
N GLU A 115 -24.05 -20.01 -9.47
CA GLU A 115 -24.94 -20.34 -10.58
C GLU A 115 -24.13 -20.50 -11.89
N GLY A 116 -24.47 -21.49 -12.72
CA GLY A 116 -23.86 -21.67 -14.05
C GLY A 116 -22.50 -22.41 -14.07
N LYS A 117 -22.44 -23.64 -13.52
CA LYS A 117 -21.24 -24.50 -13.61
C LYS A 117 -20.90 -24.89 -15.06
N GLU A 118 -19.87 -24.28 -15.63
CA GLU A 118 -18.87 -25.02 -16.39
C GLU A 118 -17.61 -25.07 -15.53
N ALA A 119 -17.31 -26.25 -15.00
CA ALA A 119 -16.08 -26.46 -14.25
C ALA A 119 -14.90 -26.25 -15.22
N ALA A 120 -14.14 -25.17 -15.04
CA ALA A 120 -12.87 -25.02 -15.72
C ALA A 120 -12.01 -26.25 -15.38
N SER A 121 -11.65 -27.01 -16.42
CA SER A 121 -10.74 -28.15 -16.32
C SER A 121 -9.44 -27.73 -15.61
N PRO A 122 -8.79 -28.60 -14.81
CA PRO A 122 -7.56 -28.27 -14.07
C PRO A 122 -6.31 -27.96 -14.92
N ALA A 123 -6.44 -27.66 -16.21
CA ALA A 123 -5.37 -27.82 -17.21
C ALA A 123 -4.64 -26.54 -17.64
N ASP A 124 -5.00 -25.35 -17.16
CA ASP A 124 -4.18 -24.15 -17.41
C ASP A 124 -3.30 -23.89 -16.19
N GLU A 125 -2.40 -24.84 -15.91
CA GLU A 125 -1.29 -24.63 -14.99
C GLU A 125 -0.49 -23.41 -15.47
N TYR A 126 -0.58 -22.31 -14.72
CA TYR A 126 0.32 -21.18 -14.92
C TYR A 126 1.71 -21.60 -14.46
N GLU A 127 2.52 -22.09 -15.40
CA GLU A 127 3.97 -22.16 -15.30
C GLU A 127 4.48 -20.71 -15.25
N GLY A 128 4.54 -20.12 -14.06
CA GLY A 128 5.04 -18.76 -13.88
C GLY A 128 6.44 -18.58 -14.46
N PRO A 129 6.87 -17.34 -14.75
CA PRO A 129 8.23 -17.12 -15.23
C PRO A 129 9.21 -17.66 -14.19
N GLU A 130 10.10 -18.56 -14.62
CA GLU A 130 11.22 -19.03 -13.81
C GLU A 130 11.92 -17.80 -13.21
N GLY A 131 11.90 -17.71 -11.88
CA GLY A 131 12.63 -16.67 -11.16
C GLY A 131 14.10 -16.72 -11.60
N PRO A 132 14.83 -15.58 -11.55
CA PRO A 132 16.22 -15.57 -11.98
C PRO A 132 16.96 -16.65 -11.18
N ALA A 133 17.54 -17.60 -11.92
CA ALA A 133 18.41 -18.62 -11.36
C ALA A 133 19.35 -17.95 -10.36
N ALA A 134 19.33 -18.42 -9.12
CA ALA A 134 20.28 -18.00 -8.10
C ALA A 134 21.68 -18.20 -8.70
N GLY A 135 22.29 -17.10 -9.13
CA GLY A 135 23.64 -17.10 -9.66
C GLY A 135 24.56 -17.54 -8.53
N GLY A 136 25.05 -18.77 -8.64
CA GLY A 136 26.21 -19.23 -7.89
C GLY A 136 27.38 -18.32 -8.25
N GLY A 137 27.84 -17.56 -7.25
CA GLY A 137 29.11 -16.85 -7.27
C GLY A 137 30.00 -17.48 -6.23
N ALA A 138 31.12 -18.02 -6.71
CA ALA A 138 32.26 -18.51 -5.94
C ALA A 138 33.01 -17.39 -5.21
#